data_AF-A0A956JXT9-F1
#
_entry.id   AF-A0A956JXT9-F1
#
_cell.length_a   1.000
_cell.length_b   1.000
_cell.length_c   1.000
_cell.angle_alpha   90.00
_cell.angle_beta   90.00
_cell.angle_gamma   90.00
#
_symmetry.space_group_name_H-M   'P 1'
#
loop_
_entity.id
_entity.type
_entity.pdbx_description
1 polymer ?
#
loop_
_entity_poly.entity_id
_entity_poly.type
_entity_poly.pdbx_seq_one_letter_code
_entity_poly.pdbx_strand_id
1 'polypeptide(L)'
;MVSPLVCPTCGVAVPPRATACPGCGSDEATGWSPAASYAHTLPEAAARPGRRTRRAVATALVTLVAFVAFVVPHGGLGNGVWIGAVAIMLVVAWWGWRQPGGEPLLPARDRFERLVAQCHGDRALAERLVAGEARRFPDRPRRELVDRAIERLRDDRGR
;
A
#
# COMPACT_ATOMS: atom_id res chain seq x y z
N MET A 1 15.05 -32.93 1.51
CA MET A 1 13.61 -32.73 1.21
C MET A 1 13.31 -33.30 -0.17
N VAL A 2 12.08 -33.76 -0.40
CA VAL A 2 11.67 -34.43 -1.64
C VAL A 2 10.92 -33.43 -2.52
N SER A 3 11.47 -33.08 -3.68
CA SER A 3 10.76 -32.28 -4.68
C SER A 3 9.61 -33.10 -5.25
N PRO A 4 8.39 -32.54 -5.35
CA PRO A 4 7.26 -33.28 -5.89
C PRO A 4 7.49 -33.56 -7.39
N LEU A 5 6.97 -34.67 -7.91
CA LEU A 5 7.04 -35.01 -9.35
C LEU A 5 6.22 -34.05 -10.22
N VAL A 6 5.21 -33.40 -9.63
CA VAL A 6 4.32 -32.43 -10.28
C VAL A 6 4.22 -31.21 -9.38
N CYS A 7 4.40 -30.02 -9.95
CA CYS A 7 4.34 -28.77 -9.20
C CYS A 7 2.91 -28.51 -8.70
N PRO A 8 2.67 -28.34 -7.38
CA PRO A 8 1.33 -28.06 -6.85
C PRO A 8 0.82 -26.66 -7.22
N THR A 9 1.71 -25.74 -7.63
CA THR A 9 1.34 -24.36 -7.98
C THR A 9 0.91 -24.22 -9.45
N CYS A 10 1.56 -24.93 -10.37
CA CYS A 10 1.33 -24.75 -11.81
C CYS A 10 1.03 -26.05 -12.58
N GLY A 11 1.11 -27.22 -11.94
CA GLY A 11 0.81 -28.51 -12.57
C GLY A 11 1.88 -29.06 -13.51
N VAL A 12 3.02 -28.37 -13.69
CA VAL A 12 4.11 -28.81 -14.58
C VAL A 12 4.90 -29.95 -13.93
N ALA A 13 5.36 -30.91 -14.73
CA ALA A 13 6.26 -31.97 -14.27
C ALA A 13 7.60 -31.38 -13.78
N VAL A 14 8.02 -31.81 -12.58
CA VAL A 14 9.23 -31.31 -11.92
C VAL A 14 10.25 -32.45 -11.88
N PRO A 15 11.50 -32.21 -12.36
CA PRO A 15 12.55 -33.21 -12.33
C PRO A 15 12.88 -33.65 -10.89
N PRO A 16 13.24 -34.92 -10.67
CA PRO A 16 13.69 -35.38 -9.36
C PRO A 16 14.93 -34.58 -8.94
N ARG A 17 14.92 -34.07 -7.69
CA ARG A 17 15.96 -33.19 -7.08
C ARG A 17 16.00 -31.75 -7.60
N ALA A 18 14.99 -31.28 -8.34
CA ALA A 18 14.88 -29.85 -8.65
C ALA A 18 14.71 -29.03 -7.36
N THR A 19 15.40 -27.90 -7.23
CA THR A 19 15.26 -27.00 -6.07
C THR A 19 14.10 -26.01 -6.22
N ALA A 20 13.65 -25.78 -7.45
CA ALA A 20 12.50 -24.94 -7.80
C ALA A 20 11.82 -25.45 -9.08
N CYS A 21 10.57 -25.04 -9.29
CA CYS A 21 9.79 -25.42 -10.46
C CYS A 21 10.30 -24.69 -11.71
N PRO A 22 10.61 -25.39 -12.82
CA PRO A 22 11.07 -24.74 -14.04
C PRO A 22 9.99 -23.89 -14.73
N GLY A 23 8.71 -24.14 -14.44
CA GLY A 23 7.59 -23.39 -15.04
C GLY A 23 7.29 -22.07 -14.34
N CYS A 24 7.10 -22.10 -13.01
CA CYS A 24 6.65 -20.94 -12.23
C CYS A 24 7.67 -20.42 -11.20
N GLY A 25 8.79 -21.12 -11.02
CA GLY A 25 9.81 -20.76 -10.03
C GLY A 25 9.46 -21.06 -8.58
N SER A 26 8.33 -21.74 -8.31
CA SER A 26 7.94 -22.12 -6.95
C SER A 26 8.89 -23.16 -6.35
N ASP A 27 9.20 -23.02 -5.06
CA ASP A 27 10.13 -23.85 -4.29
C ASP A 27 9.51 -24.24 -2.93
N GLU A 28 10.30 -24.83 -2.03
CA GLU A 28 9.84 -25.22 -0.69
C GLU A 28 9.28 -24.07 0.16
N ALA A 29 9.84 -22.87 0.04
CA ALA A 29 9.41 -21.71 0.81
C ALA A 29 8.13 -21.08 0.24
N THR A 30 7.91 -21.23 -1.06
CA THR A 30 6.88 -20.45 -1.79
C THR A 30 5.72 -21.29 -2.31
N GLY A 31 5.87 -22.60 -2.48
CA GLY A 31 4.80 -23.42 -3.06
C GLY A 31 4.84 -24.93 -2.83
N TRP A 32 5.99 -25.52 -2.46
CA TRP A 32 6.12 -26.98 -2.33
C TRP A 32 5.98 -27.50 -0.90
N SER A 33 6.02 -26.64 0.12
CA SER A 33 5.75 -27.07 1.50
C SER A 33 4.25 -27.22 1.76
N PRO A 34 3.85 -28.13 2.66
CA PRO A 34 2.47 -28.24 3.11
C PRO A 34 1.93 -26.89 3.62
N ALA A 35 2.74 -26.12 4.34
CA ALA A 35 2.36 -24.79 4.80
C ALA A 35 2.07 -23.81 3.64
N ALA A 36 2.89 -23.81 2.59
CA ALA A 36 2.65 -23.00 1.40
C ALA A 36 1.37 -23.42 0.65
N SER A 37 1.04 -24.71 0.67
CA SER A 37 -0.21 -25.22 0.07
C SER A 37 -1.47 -24.66 0.73
N TYR A 38 -1.42 -24.26 2.02
CA TYR A 38 -2.55 -23.61 2.70
C TYR A 38 -2.48 -22.08 2.68
N ALA A 39 -1.38 -21.48 2.23
CA ALA A 39 -1.22 -20.02 2.25
C ALA A 39 -2.27 -19.30 1.39
N HIS A 40 -2.75 -19.93 0.31
CA HIS A 40 -3.76 -19.35 -0.59
C HIS A 40 -5.21 -19.45 -0.07
N THR A 41 -5.47 -20.30 0.94
CA THR A 41 -6.80 -20.44 1.57
C THR A 41 -6.93 -19.63 2.86
N LEU A 42 -5.81 -19.16 3.41
CA LEU A 42 -5.84 -18.21 4.50
C LEU A 42 -6.32 -16.86 3.97
N PRO A 43 -7.38 -16.25 4.56
CA PRO A 43 -7.71 -14.87 4.26
C PRO A 43 -6.47 -14.03 4.59
N GLU A 44 -5.99 -13.26 3.60
CA GLU A 44 -4.82 -12.40 3.75
C GLU A 44 -4.93 -11.66 5.08
N ALA A 45 -3.98 -11.97 5.98
CA ALA A 45 -3.99 -11.60 7.38
C ALA A 45 -4.65 -10.24 7.58
N ALA A 46 -5.85 -10.26 8.17
CA ALA A 46 -6.73 -9.12 8.40
C ALA A 46 -5.92 -7.84 8.50
N ALA A 47 -6.05 -7.00 7.47
CA ALA A 47 -5.28 -5.78 7.28
C ALA A 47 -5.06 -5.10 8.63
N ARG A 48 -3.83 -5.18 9.17
CA ARG A 48 -3.48 -4.46 10.40
C ARG A 48 -3.91 -3.02 10.18
N PRO A 49 -4.85 -2.45 10.98
CA PRO A 49 -5.41 -1.15 10.68
C PRO A 49 -4.23 -0.17 10.56
N GLY A 50 -4.03 0.32 9.34
CA GLY A 50 -2.83 1.05 8.98
C GLY A 50 -2.63 2.25 9.90
N ARG A 51 -1.38 2.66 10.13
CA ARG A 51 -0.98 3.79 11.00
C ARG A 51 -1.81 5.09 10.83
N ARG A 52 -2.53 5.24 9.70
CA ARG A 52 -3.48 6.30 9.36
C ARG A 52 -4.74 6.31 10.25
N THR A 53 -5.30 5.16 10.62
CA THR A 53 -6.47 5.09 11.51
C THR A 53 -6.12 5.57 12.92
N ARG A 54 -4.90 5.29 13.40
CA ARG A 54 -4.43 5.79 14.71
C ARG A 54 -4.35 7.33 14.77
N ARG A 55 -3.98 8.00 13.68
CA ARG A 55 -3.92 9.46 13.63
C ARG A 55 -5.31 10.10 13.53
N ALA A 56 -6.21 9.52 12.75
CA ALA A 56 -7.60 9.99 12.64
C ALA A 56 -8.37 9.83 13.97
N VAL A 57 -8.17 8.69 14.65
CA VAL A 57 -8.74 8.44 15.98
C VAL A 57 -8.15 9.40 17.01
N ALA A 58 -6.84 9.66 16.97
CA ALA A 58 -6.20 10.63 17.85
C ALA A 58 -6.74 12.05 17.62
N THR A 59 -6.90 12.51 16.38
CA THR A 59 -7.49 13.82 16.10
C THR A 59 -8.93 13.93 16.58
N ALA A 60 -9.76 12.90 16.36
CA ALA A 60 -11.14 12.88 16.83
C ALA A 60 -11.25 12.91 18.37
N LEU A 61 -10.37 12.17 19.06
CA LEU A 61 -10.27 12.20 20.52
C LEU A 61 -9.85 13.57 21.04
N VAL A 62 -8.82 14.18 20.44
CA VAL A 62 -8.35 15.51 20.86
C VAL A 62 -9.43 16.57 20.65
N THR A 63 -10.16 16.53 19.53
CA THR A 63 -11.27 17.47 19.28
C THR A 63 -12.43 17.25 20.26
N LEU A 64 -12.77 15.99 20.57
CA LEU A 64 -13.82 15.67 21.52
C LEU A 64 -13.46 16.14 22.93
N VAL A 65 -12.21 15.87 23.37
CA VAL A 65 -11.72 16.30 24.69
C VAL A 65 -11.67 17.83 24.78
N ALA A 66 -11.17 18.51 23.76
CA ALA A 66 -11.17 19.98 23.72
C ALA A 66 -12.59 20.56 23.77
N PHE A 67 -13.54 19.96 23.04
CA PHE A 67 -14.94 20.37 23.06
C PHE A 67 -15.57 20.18 24.45
N VAL A 68 -15.41 19.00 25.05
CA VAL A 68 -15.96 18.72 26.39
C VAL A 68 -15.33 19.63 27.45
N ALA A 69 -14.00 19.79 27.43
CA ALA A 69 -13.28 20.67 28.34
C ALA A 69 -13.66 22.15 28.19
N PHE A 70 -14.11 22.58 27.02
CA PHE A 70 -14.55 23.95 26.76
C PHE A 70 -16.04 24.17 27.10
N VAL A 71 -16.90 23.19 26.83
CA VAL A 71 -18.36 23.30 27.00
C VAL A 71 -18.79 23.08 28.45
N VAL A 72 -18.20 22.09 29.13
CA VAL A 72 -18.60 21.70 30.50
C VAL A 72 -18.40 22.82 31.53
N PRO A 73 -17.28 23.59 31.54
CA PRO A 73 -17.09 24.65 32.52
C PRO A 73 -17.85 25.94 32.20
N HIS A 74 -18.43 26.07 31.02
CA HIS A 74 -19.04 27.32 30.53
C HIS A 74 -20.56 27.21 30.43
N GLY A 75 -21.19 26.53 31.40
CA GLY A 75 -22.64 26.36 31.55
C GLY A 75 -23.42 27.67 31.74
N GLY A 76 -23.40 28.55 30.75
CA GLY A 76 -24.06 29.85 30.74
C GLY A 76 -24.46 30.24 29.33
N LEU A 77 -25.77 30.27 29.10
CA LEU A 77 -26.43 30.70 27.87
C LEU A 77 -25.97 32.09 27.41
N GLY A 78 -25.20 32.14 26.32
CA GLY A 78 -24.89 33.37 25.59
C GLY A 78 -24.55 33.05 24.13
N ASN A 79 -25.16 33.79 23.19
CA ASN A 79 -25.09 33.56 21.74
C ASN A 79 -23.65 33.51 21.16
N GLY A 80 -22.63 33.96 21.89
CA GLY A 80 -21.23 33.88 21.47
C GLY A 80 -20.66 32.46 21.39
N VAL A 81 -21.22 31.50 22.14
CA VAL A 81 -20.69 30.11 22.19
C VAL A 81 -20.90 29.38 20.86
N TRP A 82 -22.03 29.63 20.18
CA TRP A 82 -22.34 29.01 18.89
C TRP A 82 -21.38 29.46 17.79
N ILE A 83 -20.93 30.71 17.82
CA ILE A 83 -19.99 31.25 16.82
C ILE A 83 -18.63 30.56 16.96
N GLY A 84 -18.14 30.37 18.19
CA GLY A 84 -16.89 29.66 18.46
C GLY A 84 -16.93 28.20 18.02
N ALA A 85 -18.03 27.49 18.33
CA ALA A 85 -18.21 26.09 17.94
C ALA A 85 -18.27 25.93 16.41
N VAL A 86 -19.02 26.79 15.71
CA VAL A 86 -19.11 26.76 14.24
C VAL A 86 -17.77 27.11 13.61
N ALA A 87 -17.03 28.09 14.13
CA ALA A 87 -15.70 28.43 13.62
C ALA A 87 -14.71 27.26 13.76
N ILE A 88 -14.69 26.58 14.92
CA ILE A 88 -13.84 25.39 15.13
C ILE A 88 -14.25 24.28 14.16
N MET A 89 -15.54 24.02 14.03
CA MET A 89 -16.06 22.97 13.14
C MET A 89 -15.74 23.26 11.67
N LEU A 90 -15.82 24.53 11.23
CA LEU A 90 -15.40 24.96 9.90
C LEU A 90 -13.90 24.86 9.69
N VAL A 91 -13.07 25.20 10.68
CA VAL A 91 -11.61 25.03 10.61
C VAL A 91 -11.24 23.56 10.53
N VAL A 92 -11.90 22.68 11.30
CA VAL A 92 -11.68 21.24 11.25
C VAL A 92 -12.15 20.66 9.90
N ALA A 93 -13.32 21.06 9.42
CA ALA A 93 -13.84 20.62 8.12
C ALA A 93 -12.91 21.09 6.98
N TRP A 94 -12.49 22.35 7.00
CA TRP A 94 -11.56 22.91 6.04
C TRP A 94 -10.18 22.23 6.12
N TRP A 95 -9.65 21.96 7.32
CA TRP A 95 -8.36 21.29 7.47
C TRP A 95 -8.44 19.81 7.07
N GLY A 96 -9.56 19.14 7.33
CA GLY A 96 -9.85 17.79 6.85
C GLY A 96 -9.95 17.69 5.34
N TRP A 97 -10.62 18.66 4.69
CA TRP A 97 -10.67 18.79 3.23
C TRP A 97 -9.33 19.20 2.62
N ARG A 98 -8.55 20.03 3.32
CA ARG A 98 -7.26 20.53 2.85
C ARG A 98 -6.09 19.61 3.17
N GLN A 99 -6.31 18.44 3.78
CA GLN A 99 -5.33 17.37 3.73
C GLN A 99 -5.24 16.97 2.26
N PRO A 100 -4.21 17.39 1.50
CA PRO A 100 -4.07 16.96 0.11
C PRO A 100 -4.11 15.45 0.16
N GLY A 101 -5.00 14.86 -0.63
CA GLY A 101 -5.25 13.42 -0.64
C GLY A 101 -3.91 12.71 -0.70
N GLY A 102 -3.42 12.28 0.47
CA GLY A 102 -2.26 11.44 0.55
C GLY A 102 -2.70 10.19 -0.16
N GLU A 103 -2.27 10.04 -1.41
CA GLU A 103 -2.52 8.86 -2.20
C GLU A 103 -2.31 7.68 -1.26
N PRO A 104 -3.28 6.75 -1.16
CA PRO A 104 -3.10 5.58 -0.32
C PRO A 104 -1.72 5.05 -0.62
N LEU A 105 -0.87 4.99 0.42
CA LEU A 105 0.47 4.42 0.34
C LEU A 105 0.26 2.93 0.08
N LEU A 106 -0.06 2.61 -1.18
CA LEU A 106 -0.13 1.27 -1.68
C LEU A 106 1.26 0.67 -1.44
N PRO A 107 1.34 -0.51 -0.81
CA PRO A 107 2.58 -1.21 -0.55
C PRO A 107 3.51 -1.12 -1.76
N ALA A 108 4.83 -1.04 -1.54
CA ALA A 108 5.79 -0.94 -2.63
C ALA A 108 5.65 -2.09 -3.67
N ARG A 109 5.10 -3.24 -3.25
CA ARG A 109 4.69 -4.34 -4.14
C ARG A 109 3.59 -3.91 -5.12
N ASP A 110 2.47 -3.37 -4.63
CA ASP A 110 1.31 -2.94 -5.43
C ASP A 110 1.65 -1.85 -6.47
N ARG A 111 2.70 -1.06 -6.24
CA ARG A 111 3.16 -0.06 -7.23
C ARG A 111 3.94 -0.69 -8.36
N PHE A 112 4.85 -1.62 -8.03
CA PHE A 112 5.59 -2.34 -9.03
C PHE A 112 4.67 -3.24 -9.86
N GLU A 113 3.67 -3.88 -9.24
CA GLU A 113 2.65 -4.65 -9.97
C GLU A 113 1.83 -3.78 -10.92
N ARG A 114 1.48 -2.55 -10.54
CA ARG A 114 0.84 -1.60 -11.46
C ARG A 114 1.73 -1.23 -12.65
N LEU A 115 3.04 -1.04 -12.42
CA LEU A 115 3.99 -0.82 -13.52
C LEU A 115 4.04 -2.05 -14.44
N VAL A 116 4.10 -3.26 -13.90
CA VAL A 116 4.09 -4.51 -14.68
C VAL A 116 2.79 -4.66 -15.49
N ALA A 117 1.64 -4.39 -14.86
CA ALA A 117 0.35 -4.40 -15.54
C ALA A 117 0.30 -3.39 -16.70
N GLN A 118 0.86 -2.19 -16.50
CA GLN A 118 0.99 -1.20 -17.58
C GLN A 118 1.91 -1.71 -18.68
N CYS A 119 2.99 -2.42 -18.36
CA CYS A 119 3.87 -3.10 -19.31
C CYS A 119 3.27 -4.39 -19.90
N HIS A 120 1.95 -4.56 -19.93
CA HIS A 120 1.27 -5.76 -20.45
C HIS A 120 1.72 -7.07 -19.79
N GLY A 121 2.15 -7.02 -18.53
CA GLY A 121 2.68 -8.18 -17.80
C GLY A 121 4.17 -8.43 -18.00
N ASP A 122 4.87 -7.68 -18.86
CA ASP A 122 6.31 -7.85 -19.06
C ASP A 122 7.11 -7.28 -17.87
N ARG A 123 7.45 -8.18 -16.95
CA ARG A 123 8.25 -7.87 -15.77
C ARG A 123 9.67 -7.44 -16.11
N ALA A 124 10.28 -8.01 -17.15
CA ALA A 124 11.64 -7.67 -17.55
C ALA A 124 11.72 -6.26 -18.14
N LEU A 125 10.68 -5.82 -18.85
CA LEU A 125 10.54 -4.42 -19.28
C LEU A 125 10.42 -3.48 -18.07
N ALA A 126 9.54 -3.79 -17.11
CA ALA A 126 9.36 -2.98 -15.91
C ALA A 126 10.66 -2.84 -15.10
N GLU A 127 11.43 -3.92 -14.94
CA GLU A 127 12.73 -3.87 -14.24
C GLU A 127 13.76 -3.02 -14.99
N ARG A 128 13.81 -3.09 -16.33
CA ARG A 128 14.70 -2.25 -17.14
C ARG A 128 14.37 -0.77 -17.01
N LEU A 129 13.08 -0.41 -16.94
CA LEU A 129 12.65 0.98 -16.71
C LEU A 129 13.12 1.47 -15.34
N VAL A 130 12.89 0.70 -14.28
CA VAL A 130 13.32 1.04 -12.92
C VAL A 130 14.84 1.14 -12.82
N ALA A 131 15.58 0.22 -13.45
CA ALA A 131 17.05 0.27 -13.50
C ALA A 131 17.56 1.50 -14.27
N GLY A 132 16.84 1.93 -15.31
CA GLY A 132 17.12 3.18 -16.02
C GLY A 132 17.01 4.41 -15.11
N GLU A 133 15.96 4.48 -14.30
CA GLU A 133 15.79 5.58 -13.33
C GLU A 133 16.78 5.48 -12.16
N ALA A 134 17.15 4.27 -11.72
CA ALA A 134 18.18 4.06 -10.71
C ALA A 134 19.54 4.62 -11.13
N ARG A 135 19.90 4.48 -12.42
CA ARG A 135 21.14 5.07 -12.96
C ARG A 135 21.12 6.60 -12.96
N ARG A 136 19.95 7.22 -13.14
CA ARG A 136 19.79 8.68 -13.10
C ARG A 136 19.75 9.24 -11.69
N PHE A 137 19.21 8.47 -10.75
CA PHE A 137 18.97 8.91 -9.38
C PHE A 137 19.39 7.83 -8.37
N PRO A 138 20.70 7.61 -8.18
CA PRO A 138 21.21 6.50 -7.36
C PRO A 138 20.82 6.62 -5.88
N ASP A 139 20.71 7.84 -5.36
CA ASP A 139 20.39 8.09 -3.95
C ASP A 139 18.90 7.98 -3.63
N ARG A 140 18.04 7.79 -4.64
CA ARG A 140 16.59 7.76 -4.45
C ARG A 140 16.11 6.37 -4.01
N PRO A 141 15.17 6.29 -3.06
CA PRO A 141 14.63 5.01 -2.64
C PRO A 141 13.87 4.36 -3.80
N ARG A 142 13.94 3.02 -3.89
CA ARG A 142 13.32 2.23 -4.98
C ARG A 142 11.87 2.59 -5.27
N ARG A 143 11.08 2.94 -4.26
CA ARG A 143 9.67 3.36 -4.43
C ARG A 143 9.53 4.59 -5.35
N GLU A 144 10.40 5.59 -5.20
CA GLU A 144 10.38 6.83 -5.99
C GLU A 144 10.86 6.56 -7.41
N LEU A 145 11.76 5.59 -7.59
CA LEU A 145 12.20 5.15 -8.90
C LEU A 145 11.08 4.46 -9.68
N VAL A 146 10.26 3.63 -9.02
CA VAL A 146 9.08 3.00 -9.62
C VAL A 146 8.04 4.05 -10.03
N ASP A 147 7.77 5.03 -9.16
CA ASP A 147 6.81 6.09 -9.45
C ASP A 147 7.25 6.92 -10.68
N ARG A 148 8.54 7.27 -10.77
CA ARG A 148 9.09 7.95 -11.96
C ARG A 148 9.07 7.10 -13.23
N ALA A 149 9.33 5.80 -13.11
CA ALA A 149 9.24 4.89 -14.26
C ALA A 149 7.80 4.83 -14.81
N ILE A 150 6.79 4.84 -13.93
CA ILE A 150 5.37 4.93 -14.32
C ILE A 150 5.07 6.26 -15.02
N GLU A 151 5.50 7.38 -14.42
CA GLU A 151 5.28 8.71 -14.97
C GLU A 151 5.86 8.84 -16.38
N ARG A 152 7.11 8.40 -16.56
CA ARG A 152 7.79 8.41 -17.86
C ARG A 152 7.11 7.51 -18.89
N LEU A 153 6.68 6.30 -18.51
CA LEU A 153 5.95 5.40 -19.41
C LEU A 153 4.62 6.01 -19.85
N ARG A 154 3.95 6.75 -18.97
CA ARG A 154 2.70 7.46 -19.28
C ARG A 154 2.95 8.61 -20.25
N ASP A 155 4.01 9.39 -20.05
CA ASP A 155 4.42 10.45 -20.98
C ASP A 155 4.77 9.92 -22.37
N ASP A 156 5.49 8.79 -22.45
CA ASP A 156 5.87 8.15 -23.71
C ASP A 156 4.66 7.60 -24.48
N ARG A 157 3.56 7.26 -23.80
CA ARG A 157 2.30 6.82 -24.43
C ARG A 157 1.40 7.96 -24.87
N GLY A 158 1.61 9.16 -24.34
CA GLY A 158 0.82 10.35 -24.65
C GLY A 158 1.32 11.13 -25.86
N ARG A 159 2.48 10.77 -26.43
CA ARG A 159 3.05 11.33 -27.65
C ARG A 159 2.77 10.42 -28.84
#